data_AF-A0A9D6QT85-F1
#
_entry.id   AF-A0A9D6QT85-F1
#
_cell.length_a   1.000
_cell.length_b   1.000
_cell.length_c   1.000
_cell.angle_alpha   90.00
_cell.angle_beta   90.00
_cell.angle_gamma   90.00
#
_symmetry.space_group_name_H-M   'P 1'
#
loop_
_entity.id
_entity.type
_entity.pdbx_description
1 polymer ?
#
loop_
_entity_poly.entity_id
_entity_poly.type
_entity_poly.pdbx_seq_one_letter_code
_entity_poly.pdbx_strand_id
1 'polypeptide(L)'
;MMEKPVELPAETLRRVCDPNSLDFATTADLPALSEVLGQPRAVAALELGTSIASHGFNLFALGQAGSGKTTLIREYLERRAASQPVPADLCYVNNFSDARRPIPLWLPAGEAVRLKNDVSALVAELRTAIPRAFDAAEYTSQRDKIIQELEEKRQNELARLEQRVSEAGFQLLKGPGGLVLVPAVGGKLLTERDLEGLPPEDREKIARVRERLQREIEERLRVIRELEKGARDALRGLDTETAAYATRHLMDDLRSRYHDRAEVLDYLEALQKDVIAHAEDFRKGKETEAPPLPLPQLVASAERMFARYQVNVLVDNGSLKGAPVIVESNPTYHNLTGRIEHQATWGEVFTDHTMIKPGALHRANGGYLIIPARECLLSPFAWEALKRALKDRALRIEELGAQLSLI
;
A
#
# COMPACT_ATOMS: atom_id res chain seq x y z
N MET A 1 -86.87 10.57 -26.48
CA MET A 1 -86.67 11.40 -25.27
C MET A 1 -85.48 10.82 -24.53
N MET A 2 -84.39 11.56 -24.35
CA MET A 2 -83.31 11.13 -23.46
C MET A 2 -83.84 11.22 -22.02
N GLU A 3 -83.71 10.14 -21.25
CA GLU A 3 -84.04 10.14 -19.83
C GLU A 3 -83.25 11.24 -19.12
N LYS A 4 -83.95 12.05 -18.32
CA LYS A 4 -83.29 13.06 -17.50
C LYS A 4 -82.34 12.34 -16.52
N PRO A 5 -81.06 12.73 -16.44
CA PRO A 5 -80.15 12.16 -15.48
C PRO A 5 -80.66 12.41 -14.05
N VAL A 6 -80.47 11.44 -13.17
CA VAL A 6 -80.85 11.52 -11.76
C VAL A 6 -80.02 12.62 -11.09
N GLU A 7 -80.70 13.63 -10.53
CA GLU A 7 -80.05 14.71 -9.79
C GLU A 7 -79.49 14.17 -8.46
N LEU A 8 -78.20 14.40 -8.21
CA LEU A 8 -77.54 14.03 -6.96
C LEU A 8 -77.68 15.15 -5.93
N PRO A 9 -78.20 14.87 -4.71
CA PRO A 9 -78.24 15.84 -3.62
C PRO A 9 -76.83 16.32 -3.25
N ALA A 10 -76.69 17.61 -2.89
CA ALA A 10 -75.39 18.22 -2.57
C ALA A 10 -74.58 17.47 -1.49
N GLU A 11 -75.27 16.82 -0.56
CA GLU A 11 -74.69 16.02 0.52
C GLU A 11 -73.98 14.76 0.02
N THR A 12 -74.43 14.20 -1.11
CA THR A 12 -73.84 13.01 -1.74
C THR A 12 -72.62 13.33 -2.61
N LEU A 13 -72.37 14.61 -2.87
CA LEU A 13 -71.25 15.08 -3.70
C LEU A 13 -69.92 15.08 -2.95
N ARG A 14 -69.92 14.88 -1.63
CA ARG A 14 -68.70 14.81 -0.81
C ARG A 14 -68.75 13.68 0.20
N ARG A 15 -67.60 13.03 0.42
CA ARG A 15 -67.40 12.21 1.61
C ARG A 15 -67.05 13.12 2.77
N VAL A 16 -67.82 13.06 3.86
CA VAL A 16 -67.53 13.81 5.09
C VAL A 16 -66.89 12.84 6.08
N CYS A 17 -65.69 13.17 6.55
CA CYS A 17 -65.09 12.54 7.72
C CYS A 17 -65.52 13.34 8.94
N ASP A 18 -66.19 12.72 9.91
CA ASP A 18 -66.58 13.39 11.14
C ASP A 18 -65.34 13.56 12.04
N PRO A 19 -64.87 14.80 12.31
CA PRO A 19 -63.70 15.01 13.16
C PRO A 19 -63.87 14.46 14.57
N ASN A 20 -65.10 14.40 15.09
CA ASN A 20 -65.38 13.85 16.41
C ASN A 20 -65.28 12.32 16.47
N SER A 21 -65.20 11.65 15.31
CA SER A 21 -64.97 10.21 15.23
C SER A 21 -63.49 9.81 15.40
N LEU A 22 -62.59 10.79 15.52
CA LEU A 22 -61.16 10.59 15.67
C LEU A 22 -60.73 10.86 17.11
N ASP A 23 -60.10 9.88 17.76
CA ASP A 23 -59.66 9.98 19.16
C ASP A 23 -58.37 10.81 19.35
N PHE A 24 -58.17 11.87 18.56
CA PHE A 24 -57.00 12.75 18.64
C PHE A 24 -57.33 14.18 18.21
N ALA A 25 -56.64 15.17 18.80
CA ALA A 25 -56.84 16.58 18.48
C ALA A 25 -56.06 17.00 17.22
N THR A 26 -54.83 16.50 17.10
CA THR A 26 -53.96 16.75 15.95
C THR A 26 -53.19 15.49 15.57
N THR A 27 -52.72 15.41 14.32
CA THR A 27 -51.89 14.28 13.88
C THR A 27 -50.52 14.22 14.58
N ALA A 28 -50.13 15.26 15.33
CA ALA A 28 -48.93 15.24 16.17
C ALA A 28 -49.10 14.36 17.42
N ASP A 29 -50.34 14.10 17.82
CA ASP A 29 -50.68 13.27 18.98
C ASP A 29 -50.66 11.77 18.65
N LEU A 30 -50.56 11.43 17.35
CA LEU A 30 -50.54 10.05 16.89
C LEU A 30 -49.12 9.47 16.96
N PRO A 31 -48.96 8.21 17.41
CA PRO A 31 -47.67 7.53 17.33
C PRO A 31 -47.26 7.36 15.88
N ALA A 32 -45.95 7.42 15.63
CA ALA A 32 -45.41 7.10 14.32
C ALA A 32 -45.80 5.66 13.96
N LEU A 33 -46.41 5.49 12.78
CA LEU A 33 -46.77 4.17 12.28
C LEU A 33 -45.50 3.35 12.07
N SER A 34 -45.36 2.28 12.84
CA SER A 34 -44.27 1.33 12.66
C SER A 34 -44.58 0.37 11.52
N GLU A 35 -45.85 0.09 11.21
CA GLU A 35 -46.21 -0.88 10.19
C GLU A 35 -46.36 -0.28 8.80
N VAL A 36 -45.97 -1.07 7.81
CA VAL A 36 -46.12 -0.75 6.40
C VAL A 36 -47.60 -0.86 6.02
N LEU A 37 -48.26 0.29 5.86
CA LEU A 37 -49.69 0.34 5.54
C LEU A 37 -49.99 -0.07 4.09
N GLY A 38 -51.01 -0.92 3.93
CA GLY A 38 -51.66 -1.18 2.63
C GLY A 38 -50.89 -2.05 1.63
N GLN A 39 -49.79 -2.69 2.03
CA GLN A 39 -48.95 -3.52 1.13
C GLN A 39 -48.55 -4.89 1.73
N PRO A 40 -49.50 -5.70 2.26
CA PRO A 40 -49.17 -6.94 2.99
C PRO A 40 -48.40 -7.95 2.13
N ARG A 41 -48.71 -8.03 0.82
CA ARG A 41 -47.98 -8.88 -0.12
C ARG A 41 -46.52 -8.45 -0.29
N ALA A 42 -46.23 -7.15 -0.33
CA ALA A 42 -44.87 -6.66 -0.50
C ALA A 42 -44.02 -6.94 0.74
N VAL A 43 -44.59 -6.73 1.93
CA VAL A 43 -43.94 -7.05 3.21
C VAL A 43 -43.62 -8.54 3.31
N ALA A 44 -44.58 -9.41 3.01
CA ALA A 44 -44.35 -10.86 3.02
C ALA A 44 -43.25 -11.30 2.03
N ALA A 45 -43.16 -10.66 0.86
CA ALA A 45 -42.09 -10.93 -0.11
C ALA A 45 -40.72 -10.45 0.38
N LEU A 46 -40.65 -9.30 1.08
CA LEU A 46 -39.43 -8.81 1.71
C LEU A 46 -38.98 -9.75 2.83
N GLU A 47 -39.90 -10.23 3.66
CA GLU A 47 -39.62 -11.18 4.73
C GLU A 47 -39.08 -12.50 4.18
N LEU A 48 -39.77 -13.08 3.19
CA LEU A 48 -39.29 -14.29 2.54
C LEU A 48 -37.92 -14.09 1.91
N GLY A 49 -37.74 -13.06 1.07
CA GLY A 49 -36.49 -12.86 0.35
C GLY A 49 -35.30 -12.53 1.25
N THR A 50 -35.52 -11.83 2.37
CA THR A 50 -34.46 -11.53 3.35
C THR A 50 -34.20 -12.66 4.33
N SER A 51 -35.10 -13.64 4.43
CA SER A 51 -34.89 -14.88 5.22
C SER A 51 -33.98 -15.89 4.51
N ILE A 52 -33.86 -15.83 3.18
CA ILE A 52 -33.07 -16.77 2.39
C ILE A 52 -31.61 -16.31 2.35
N ALA A 53 -30.78 -16.88 3.23
CA ALA A 53 -29.34 -16.67 3.24
C ALA A 53 -28.61 -17.58 2.22
N SER A 54 -29.07 -17.59 0.96
CA SER A 54 -28.47 -18.38 -0.12
C SER A 54 -28.06 -17.51 -1.30
N HIS A 55 -26.96 -17.91 -1.94
CA HIS A 55 -26.45 -17.25 -3.14
C HIS A 55 -27.46 -17.31 -4.28
N GLY A 56 -27.52 -16.24 -5.08
CA GLY A 56 -28.42 -16.12 -6.23
C GLY A 56 -29.81 -15.58 -5.89
N PHE A 57 -30.15 -15.41 -4.62
CA PHE A 57 -31.41 -14.80 -4.20
C PHE A 57 -31.24 -13.30 -3.99
N ASN A 58 -31.84 -12.51 -4.89
CA ASN A 58 -31.93 -11.07 -4.80
C ASN A 58 -33.38 -10.64 -4.97
N LEU A 59 -33.77 -9.55 -4.31
CA LEU A 59 -35.12 -9.00 -4.37
C LEU A 59 -35.21 -7.89 -5.43
N PHE A 60 -36.22 -7.98 -6.30
CA PHE A 60 -36.57 -6.92 -7.24
C PHE A 60 -37.95 -6.36 -6.90
N ALA A 61 -38.02 -5.08 -6.58
CA ALA A 61 -39.26 -4.40 -6.20
C ALA A 61 -39.82 -3.58 -7.36
N LEU A 62 -41.04 -3.93 -7.79
CA LEU A 62 -41.77 -3.25 -8.85
C LEU A 62 -43.02 -2.54 -8.28
N GLY A 63 -43.29 -1.33 -8.76
CA GLY A 63 -44.52 -0.61 -8.46
C GLY A 63 -44.51 0.82 -8.99
N GLN A 64 -45.65 1.50 -8.94
CA GLN A 64 -45.82 2.84 -9.52
C GLN A 64 -44.89 3.89 -8.90
N ALA A 65 -44.56 4.92 -9.67
CA ALA A 65 -43.82 6.07 -9.16
C ALA A 65 -44.60 6.74 -8.01
N GLY A 66 -43.89 7.22 -6.98
CA GLY A 66 -44.50 7.86 -5.82
C GLY A 66 -45.10 6.90 -4.77
N SER A 67 -45.08 5.59 -4.98
CA SER A 67 -45.67 4.62 -4.03
C SER A 67 -44.82 4.34 -2.78
N GLY A 68 -43.79 5.14 -2.49
CA GLY A 68 -42.95 4.99 -1.28
C GLY A 68 -42.07 3.72 -1.20
N LYS A 69 -41.86 2.98 -2.31
CA LYS A 69 -41.16 1.67 -2.31
C LYS A 69 -39.80 1.71 -1.62
N THR A 70 -38.95 2.68 -1.97
CA THR A 70 -37.59 2.76 -1.45
C THR A 70 -37.60 3.00 0.06
N THR A 71 -38.46 3.92 0.53
CA THR A 71 -38.64 4.19 1.97
C THR A 71 -39.08 2.94 2.71
N LEU A 72 -40.10 2.25 2.20
CA LEU A 72 -40.66 1.02 2.76
C LEU A 72 -39.62 -0.10 2.85
N ILE A 73 -38.87 -0.34 1.78
CA ILE A 73 -37.81 -1.37 1.73
C ILE A 73 -36.68 -1.00 2.69
N ARG A 74 -36.26 0.27 2.70
CA ARG A 74 -35.18 0.76 3.55
C ARG A 74 -35.53 0.62 5.02
N GLU A 75 -36.69 1.11 5.46
CA GLU A 75 -37.11 1.03 6.86
C GLU A 75 -37.26 -0.43 7.32
N TYR A 76 -37.81 -1.30 6.46
CA TYR A 76 -37.88 -2.74 6.75
C TYR A 76 -36.49 -3.35 6.96
N LEU A 77 -35.57 -3.07 6.03
CA LEU A 77 -34.21 -3.60 6.07
C LEU A 77 -33.40 -3.03 7.25
N GLU A 78 -33.51 -1.74 7.55
CA GLU A 78 -32.81 -1.11 8.68
C GLU A 78 -33.22 -1.75 10.02
N ARG A 79 -34.51 -2.02 10.22
CA ARG A 79 -34.99 -2.72 11.42
C ARG A 79 -34.46 -4.14 11.53
N ARG A 80 -34.47 -4.88 10.41
CA ARG A 80 -33.93 -6.24 10.38
C ARG A 80 -32.42 -6.24 10.64
N ALA A 81 -31.70 -5.37 9.94
CA ALA A 81 -30.25 -5.26 10.00
C ALA A 81 -29.75 -4.85 11.39
N ALA A 82 -30.52 -4.08 12.16
CA ALA A 82 -30.21 -3.73 13.54
C ALA A 82 -30.07 -4.94 14.49
N SER A 83 -30.65 -6.09 14.15
CA SER A 83 -30.52 -7.34 14.91
C SER A 83 -29.45 -8.30 14.38
N GLN A 84 -28.78 -7.93 13.28
CA GLN A 84 -27.76 -8.76 12.63
C GLN A 84 -26.35 -8.42 13.16
N PRO A 85 -25.38 -9.35 13.06
CA PRO A 85 -24.01 -9.07 13.49
C PRO A 85 -23.41 -7.91 12.69
N VAL A 86 -22.59 -7.11 13.36
CA VAL A 86 -21.78 -6.08 12.70
C VAL A 86 -20.70 -6.77 11.86
N PRO A 87 -20.58 -6.46 10.56
CA PRO A 87 -19.56 -7.06 9.70
C PRO A 87 -18.16 -6.58 10.06
N ALA A 88 -17.15 -7.36 9.64
CA ALA A 88 -15.75 -7.01 9.73
C ALA A 88 -15.43 -5.72 8.97
N ASP A 89 -14.47 -4.95 9.47
CA ASP A 89 -13.78 -3.92 8.72
C ASP A 89 -12.98 -4.53 7.56
N LEU A 90 -12.71 -3.71 6.55
CA LEU A 90 -11.84 -4.05 5.43
C LEU A 90 -10.78 -2.95 5.29
N CYS A 91 -9.51 -3.33 5.30
CA CYS A 91 -8.42 -2.45 4.92
C CYS A 91 -7.47 -3.10 3.91
N TYR A 92 -6.76 -2.28 3.16
CA TYR A 92 -5.67 -2.70 2.29
C TYR A 92 -4.33 -2.27 2.89
N VAL A 93 -3.38 -3.19 2.87
CA VAL A 93 -1.98 -2.92 3.18
C VAL A 93 -1.11 -3.15 1.96
N ASN A 94 0.05 -2.50 1.93
CA ASN A 94 1.00 -2.71 0.85
C ASN A 94 1.51 -4.16 0.85
N ASN A 95 1.74 -4.67 -0.35
CA ASN A 95 2.48 -5.90 -0.55
C ASN A 95 3.93 -5.53 -0.91
N PHE A 96 4.85 -5.73 0.02
CA PHE A 96 6.25 -5.38 -0.16
C PHE A 96 6.97 -6.20 -1.24
N SER A 97 6.42 -7.35 -1.64
CA SER A 97 6.97 -8.14 -2.76
C SER A 97 6.44 -7.70 -4.13
N ASP A 98 5.20 -7.22 -4.19
CA ASP A 98 4.56 -6.68 -5.40
C ASP A 98 3.55 -5.59 -5.04
N ALA A 99 3.97 -4.32 -5.09
CA ALA A 99 3.15 -3.17 -4.74
C ALA A 99 1.88 -3.03 -5.59
N ARG A 100 1.80 -3.68 -6.76
CA ARG A 100 0.59 -3.68 -7.61
C ARG A 100 -0.49 -4.65 -7.13
N ARG A 101 -0.19 -5.46 -6.10
CA ARG A 101 -1.10 -6.46 -5.52
C ARG A 101 -1.24 -6.25 -4.02
N PRO A 102 -1.88 -5.15 -3.59
CA PRO A 102 -2.10 -4.89 -2.17
C PRO A 102 -2.93 -5.99 -1.52
N ILE A 103 -2.67 -6.23 -0.24
CA ILE A 103 -3.25 -7.34 0.52
C ILE A 103 -4.47 -6.82 1.27
N PRO A 104 -5.68 -7.40 1.07
CA PRO A 104 -6.84 -7.09 1.91
C PRO A 104 -6.69 -7.78 3.27
N LEU A 105 -7.00 -7.06 4.34
CA LEU A 105 -7.10 -7.59 5.69
C LEU A 105 -8.54 -7.39 6.20
N TRP A 106 -9.13 -8.46 6.73
CA TRP A 106 -10.44 -8.44 7.36
C TRP A 106 -10.27 -8.43 8.87
N LEU A 107 -10.79 -7.39 9.53
CA LEU A 107 -10.62 -7.18 10.96
C LEU A 107 -11.97 -7.01 11.63
N PRO A 108 -12.12 -7.35 12.92
CA PRO A 108 -13.32 -6.99 13.67
C PRO A 108 -13.67 -5.50 13.54
N ALA A 109 -14.95 -5.19 13.70
CA ALA A 109 -15.45 -3.83 13.54
C ALA A 109 -14.68 -2.82 14.43
N GLY A 110 -14.13 -1.78 13.81
CA GLY A 110 -13.31 -0.74 14.44
C GLY A 110 -11.81 -1.07 14.60
N GLU A 111 -11.39 -2.33 14.40
CA GLU A 111 -9.98 -2.71 14.51
C GLU A 111 -9.13 -2.23 13.33
N ALA A 112 -9.70 -1.99 12.14
CA ALA A 112 -8.91 -1.49 11.00
C ALA A 112 -8.41 -0.07 11.23
N VAL A 113 -9.23 0.79 11.84
CA VAL A 113 -8.83 2.15 12.24
C VAL A 113 -7.76 2.09 13.33
N ARG A 114 -7.89 1.17 14.29
CA ARG A 114 -6.88 0.94 15.32
C ARG A 114 -5.54 0.52 14.72
N LEU A 115 -5.54 -0.47 13.82
CA LEU A 115 -4.34 -0.92 13.13
C LEU A 115 -3.68 0.21 12.34
N LYS A 116 -4.46 1.01 11.62
CA LYS A 116 -3.96 2.18 10.89
C LYS A 116 -3.21 3.16 11.80
N ASN A 117 -3.79 3.47 12.95
CA ASN A 117 -3.20 4.40 13.91
C ASN A 117 -1.95 3.80 14.56
N ASP A 118 -2.00 2.53 14.95
CA ASP A 118 -0.86 1.84 15.56
C ASP A 118 0.33 1.74 14.59
N VAL A 119 0.09 1.41 13.31
CA VAL A 119 1.15 1.34 12.29
C VAL A 119 1.71 2.74 11.99
N SER A 120 0.86 3.77 11.96
CA SER A 120 1.30 5.15 11.77
C SER A 120 2.18 5.63 12.93
N ALA A 121 1.84 5.27 14.18
CA ALA A 121 2.66 5.53 15.35
C ALA A 121 3.99 4.78 15.29
N LEU A 122 3.97 3.48 14.95
CA LEU A 122 5.17 2.68 14.73
C LEU A 122 6.13 3.33 13.73
N VAL A 123 5.63 3.75 12.56
CA VAL A 123 6.46 4.39 11.53
C VAL A 123 7.07 5.70 12.04
N ALA A 124 6.32 6.49 12.80
CA ALA A 124 6.84 7.71 13.41
C ALA A 124 7.95 7.44 14.44
N GLU A 125 7.81 6.39 15.25
CA GLU A 125 8.82 5.96 16.21
C GLU A 125 10.07 5.41 15.51
N LEU A 126 9.90 4.60 14.45
CA LEU A 126 10.99 4.07 13.64
C LEU A 126 11.84 5.18 13.00
N ARG A 127 11.20 6.26 12.54
CA ARG A 127 11.89 7.47 12.03
C ARG A 127 12.79 8.15 13.06
N THR A 128 12.60 7.86 14.34
CA THR A 128 13.45 8.38 15.43
C THR A 128 14.44 7.33 15.93
N ALA A 129 13.98 6.09 16.14
CA ALA A 129 14.75 5.01 16.71
C ALA A 129 15.88 4.55 15.79
N ILE A 130 15.62 4.44 14.48
CA ILE A 130 16.61 3.96 13.50
C ILE A 130 17.80 4.93 13.44
N PRO A 131 17.64 6.24 13.13
CA PRO A 131 18.78 7.15 13.10
C PRO A 131 19.56 7.19 14.42
N ARG A 132 18.87 7.12 15.57
CA ARG A 132 19.52 7.10 16.88
C ARG A 132 20.42 5.87 17.07
N ALA A 133 20.04 4.72 16.55
CA ALA A 133 20.87 3.51 16.62
C ALA A 133 22.12 3.62 15.74
N PHE A 134 21.99 4.24 14.56
CA PHE A 134 23.12 4.52 13.67
C PHE A 134 24.06 5.62 14.19
N ASP A 135 23.56 6.53 15.04
CA ASP A 135 24.37 7.55 15.71
C ASP A 135 25.05 7.02 16.99
N ALA A 136 24.77 5.78 17.40
CA ALA A 136 25.34 5.20 18.62
C ALA A 136 26.86 4.98 18.49
N ALA A 137 27.56 5.11 19.62
CA ALA A 137 29.02 4.95 19.68
C ALA A 137 29.44 3.54 19.31
N GLU A 138 28.64 2.54 19.69
CA GLU A 138 28.86 1.12 19.38
C GLU A 138 28.87 0.88 17.87
N TYR A 139 27.87 1.40 17.14
CA TYR A 139 27.80 1.27 15.68
C TYR A 139 28.99 1.97 15.01
N THR A 140 29.30 3.20 15.42
CA THR A 140 30.42 3.97 14.86
C THR A 140 31.75 3.24 15.06
N SER A 141 31.98 2.70 16.26
CA SER A 141 33.19 1.94 16.57
C SER A 141 33.31 0.67 15.74
N GLN A 142 32.22 -0.11 15.58
CA GLN A 142 32.24 -1.32 14.76
C GLN A 142 32.44 -1.03 13.28
N ARG A 143 31.79 0.02 12.76
CA ARG A 143 31.97 0.49 11.38
C ARG A 143 33.41 0.89 11.10
N ASP A 144 33.98 1.71 11.99
CA ASP A 144 35.34 2.21 11.83
C ASP A 144 36.36 1.07 11.92
N LYS A 145 36.11 0.06 12.77
CA LYS A 145 36.91 -1.16 12.82
C LYS A 145 36.92 -1.92 11.49
N ILE A 146 35.75 -2.11 10.85
CA ILE A 146 35.66 -2.78 9.54
C ILE A 146 36.46 -2.00 8.48
N ILE A 147 36.35 -0.66 8.48
CA ILE A 147 37.07 0.19 7.53
C ILE A 147 38.58 0.14 7.78
N GLN A 148 39.02 0.19 9.03
CA GLN A 148 40.44 0.07 9.39
C GLN A 148 41.01 -1.28 8.98
N GLU A 149 40.32 -2.39 9.27
CA GLU A 149 40.75 -3.73 8.86
C GLU A 149 40.86 -3.86 7.33
N LEU A 150 39.95 -3.23 6.57
CA LEU A 150 40.04 -3.17 5.11
C LEU A 150 41.28 -2.39 4.66
N GLU A 151 41.50 -1.20 5.21
CA GLU A 151 42.63 -0.35 4.85
C GLU A 151 43.97 -1.03 5.18
N GLU A 152 44.10 -1.66 6.34
CA GLU A 152 45.29 -2.42 6.72
C GLU A 152 45.55 -3.59 5.77
N LYS A 153 44.53 -4.40 5.46
CA LYS A 153 44.67 -5.53 4.52
C LYS A 153 45.01 -5.06 3.11
N ARG A 154 44.41 -3.94 2.66
CA ARG A 154 44.68 -3.33 1.36
C ARG A 154 46.10 -2.80 1.28
N GLN A 155 46.55 -2.06 2.29
CA GLN A 155 47.92 -1.54 2.37
C GLN A 155 48.94 -2.67 2.39
N ASN A 156 48.69 -3.76 3.12
CA ASN A 156 49.56 -4.92 3.15
C ASN A 156 49.68 -5.62 1.78
N GLU A 157 48.58 -5.78 1.04
CA GLU A 157 48.63 -6.37 -0.31
C GLU A 157 49.33 -5.45 -1.32
N LEU A 158 49.13 -4.12 -1.22
CA LEU A 158 49.84 -3.15 -2.06
C LEU A 158 51.35 -3.11 -1.74
N ALA A 159 51.73 -3.09 -0.46
CA ALA A 159 53.13 -3.09 -0.04
C ALA A 159 53.87 -4.35 -0.50
N ARG A 160 53.23 -5.53 -0.42
CA ARG A 160 53.78 -6.78 -0.95
C ARG A 160 54.01 -6.71 -2.45
N LEU A 161 53.10 -6.09 -3.18
CA LEU A 161 53.18 -5.93 -4.63
C LEU A 161 54.28 -4.94 -5.01
N GLU A 162 54.40 -3.80 -4.32
CA GLU A 162 55.49 -2.83 -4.51
C GLU A 162 56.86 -3.47 -4.24
N GLN A 163 57.01 -4.22 -3.15
CA GLN A 163 58.25 -4.92 -2.83
C GLN A 163 58.64 -5.92 -3.92
N ARG A 164 57.69 -6.75 -4.37
CA ARG A 164 57.90 -7.77 -5.40
C ARG A 164 58.31 -7.16 -6.74
N VAL A 165 57.66 -6.05 -7.10
CA VAL A 165 57.93 -5.28 -8.33
C VAL A 165 59.33 -4.64 -8.25
N SER A 166 59.70 -4.09 -7.09
CA SER A 166 61.02 -3.50 -6.85
C SER A 166 62.15 -4.54 -6.88
N GLU A 167 61.98 -5.70 -6.24
CA GLU A 167 62.93 -6.82 -6.28
C GLU A 167 63.20 -7.32 -7.70
N ALA A 168 62.21 -7.21 -8.59
CA ALA A 168 62.30 -7.60 -9.99
C ALA A 168 62.85 -6.49 -10.91
N GLY A 169 63.23 -5.32 -10.39
CA GLY A 169 63.78 -4.20 -11.16
C GLY A 169 62.72 -3.35 -11.87
N PHE A 170 61.53 -3.23 -11.29
CA PHE A 170 60.44 -2.40 -11.79
C PHE A 170 59.93 -1.47 -10.68
N GLN A 171 59.18 -0.45 -11.05
CA GLN A 171 58.38 0.38 -10.15
C GLN A 171 56.93 0.40 -10.60
N LEU A 172 56.05 0.55 -9.62
CA LEU A 172 54.61 0.65 -9.82
C LEU A 172 54.19 2.11 -9.70
N LEU A 173 53.55 2.67 -10.72
CA LEU A 173 53.06 4.05 -10.73
C LEU A 173 51.55 4.10 -10.97
N LYS A 174 50.87 5.10 -10.40
CA LYS A 174 49.46 5.38 -10.72
C LYS A 174 49.39 6.19 -12.03
N GLY A 175 48.82 5.61 -13.08
CA GLY A 175 48.49 6.27 -14.33
C GLY A 175 46.98 6.49 -14.50
N PRO A 176 46.54 7.15 -15.60
CA PRO A 176 45.13 7.47 -15.87
C PRO A 176 44.22 6.24 -16.01
N GLY A 177 44.79 5.08 -16.36
CA GLY A 177 44.07 3.80 -16.50
C GLY A 177 44.30 2.80 -15.37
N GLY A 178 44.94 3.20 -14.27
CA GLY A 178 45.29 2.30 -13.15
C GLY A 178 46.79 2.19 -12.91
N LEU A 179 47.23 1.06 -12.36
CA LEU A 179 48.63 0.83 -12.01
C LEU A 179 49.46 0.46 -13.25
N VAL A 180 50.60 1.13 -13.45
CA VAL A 180 51.51 0.93 -14.58
C VAL A 180 52.87 0.46 -14.06
N LEU A 181 53.38 -0.62 -14.66
CA LEU A 181 54.73 -1.15 -14.43
C LEU A 181 55.75 -0.40 -15.29
N VAL A 182 56.74 0.21 -14.67
CA VAL A 182 57.85 0.88 -15.36
C VAL A 182 59.18 0.22 -14.97
N PRO A 183 60.02 -0.22 -15.92
CA PRO A 183 61.34 -0.78 -15.61
C PRO A 183 62.23 0.24 -14.89
N ALA A 184 62.96 -0.19 -13.88
CA ALA A 184 63.88 0.62 -13.11
C ALA A 184 65.21 -0.11 -12.88
N VAL A 185 66.29 0.38 -13.48
CA VAL A 185 67.64 -0.19 -13.33
C VAL A 185 68.45 0.71 -12.40
N GLY A 186 68.89 0.18 -11.26
CA GLY A 186 69.65 0.95 -10.26
C GLY A 186 68.87 2.14 -9.66
N GLY A 187 67.55 2.05 -9.59
CA GLY A 187 66.68 3.10 -9.06
C GLY A 187 66.33 4.24 -10.03
N LYS A 188 66.80 4.20 -11.29
CA LYS A 188 66.38 5.12 -12.35
C LYS A 188 65.32 4.48 -13.23
N LEU A 189 64.18 5.17 -13.39
CA LEU A 189 63.12 4.79 -14.33
C LEU A 189 63.66 4.85 -15.76
N LEU A 190 63.48 3.77 -16.51
CA LEU A 190 63.83 3.71 -17.92
C LEU A 190 62.68 4.28 -18.76
N THR A 191 63.00 5.20 -19.67
CA THR A 191 62.04 5.67 -20.68
C THR A 191 61.98 4.69 -21.86
N GLU A 192 60.96 4.82 -22.72
CA GLU A 192 60.84 4.00 -23.94
C GLU A 192 62.09 4.13 -24.84
N ARG A 193 62.71 5.31 -24.89
CA ARG A 193 63.97 5.54 -25.62
C ARG A 193 65.17 4.79 -25.01
N ASP A 194 65.22 4.67 -23.68
CA ASP A 194 66.29 3.94 -23.00
C ASP A 194 66.16 2.42 -23.20
N LEU A 195 64.92 1.93 -23.29
CA LEU A 195 64.63 0.53 -23.61
C LEU A 195 65.01 0.17 -25.06
N GLU A 196 64.80 1.08 -26.02
CA GLU A 196 65.22 0.91 -27.42
C GLU A 196 66.74 0.93 -27.62
N GLY A 197 67.49 1.50 -26.68
CA GLY A 197 68.96 1.51 -26.68
C GLY A 197 69.61 0.21 -26.14
N LEU A 198 68.84 -0.67 -25.48
CA LEU A 198 69.36 -1.90 -24.88
C LEU A 198 69.58 -3.02 -25.92
N PRO A 199 70.48 -3.99 -25.67
CA PRO A 199 70.62 -5.19 -26.49
C PRO A 199 69.29 -5.96 -26.64
N PRO A 200 69.03 -6.61 -27.79
CA PRO A 200 67.78 -7.35 -28.02
C PRO A 200 67.53 -8.45 -26.96
N GLU A 201 68.57 -9.13 -26.48
CA GLU A 201 68.45 -10.14 -25.42
C GLU A 201 67.96 -9.55 -24.08
N ASP A 202 68.40 -8.35 -23.72
CA ASP A 202 68.01 -7.71 -22.45
C ASP A 202 66.59 -7.13 -22.54
N ARG A 203 66.18 -6.66 -23.74
CA ARG A 203 64.78 -6.28 -24.01
C ARG A 203 63.83 -7.47 -23.87
N GLU A 204 64.19 -8.64 -24.40
CA GLU A 204 63.38 -9.86 -24.23
C GLU A 204 63.27 -10.30 -22.77
N LYS A 205 64.36 -10.22 -21.99
CA LYS A 205 64.33 -10.54 -20.55
C LYS A 205 63.41 -9.60 -19.77
N ILE A 206 63.50 -8.29 -20.00
CA ILE A 206 62.63 -7.30 -19.37
C ILE A 206 61.16 -7.55 -19.75
N ALA A 207 60.87 -7.86 -21.01
CA ALA A 207 59.52 -8.17 -21.47
C ALA A 207 58.91 -9.40 -20.77
N ARG A 208 59.67 -10.50 -20.65
CA ARG A 208 59.20 -11.72 -19.95
C ARG A 208 58.95 -11.49 -18.46
N VAL A 209 59.82 -10.73 -17.79
CA VAL A 209 59.63 -10.38 -16.36
C VAL A 209 58.41 -9.47 -16.20
N ARG A 210 58.24 -8.48 -17.07
CA ARG A 210 57.08 -7.59 -17.09
C ARG A 210 55.78 -8.38 -17.22
N GLU A 211 55.69 -9.32 -18.17
CA GLU A 211 54.49 -10.14 -18.38
C GLU A 211 54.14 -11.02 -17.16
N ARG A 212 55.16 -11.58 -16.49
CA ARG A 212 54.97 -12.32 -15.24
C ARG A 212 54.48 -11.42 -14.11
N LEU A 213 55.12 -10.27 -13.89
CA LEU A 213 54.72 -9.30 -12.87
C LEU A 213 53.32 -8.77 -13.12
N GLN A 214 52.95 -8.55 -14.38
CA GLN A 214 51.62 -8.06 -14.75
C GLN A 214 50.53 -9.07 -14.36
N ARG A 215 50.77 -10.38 -14.56
CA ARG A 215 49.87 -11.42 -14.06
C ARG A 215 49.77 -11.45 -12.53
N GLU A 216 50.90 -11.34 -11.82
CA GLU A 216 50.90 -11.28 -10.35
C GLU A 216 50.13 -10.04 -9.83
N ILE A 217 50.26 -8.90 -10.49
CA ILE A 217 49.50 -7.69 -10.16
C ILE A 217 48.00 -7.91 -10.36
N GLU A 218 47.59 -8.49 -11.48
CA GLU A 218 46.19 -8.79 -11.76
C GLU A 218 45.58 -9.74 -10.71
N GLU A 219 46.32 -10.76 -10.29
CA GLU A 219 45.91 -11.67 -9.21
C GLU A 219 45.74 -10.94 -7.88
N ARG A 220 46.69 -10.08 -7.49
CA ARG A 220 46.60 -9.30 -6.24
C ARG A 220 45.48 -8.27 -6.29
N LEU A 221 45.24 -7.64 -7.43
CA LEU A 221 44.08 -6.75 -7.63
C LEU A 221 42.75 -7.50 -7.54
N ARG A 222 42.69 -8.79 -7.89
CA ARG A 222 41.51 -9.63 -7.60
C ARG A 222 41.34 -9.82 -6.09
N VAL A 223 42.41 -10.11 -5.36
CA VAL A 223 42.37 -10.23 -3.89
C VAL A 223 41.88 -8.93 -3.23
N ILE A 224 42.39 -7.78 -3.66
CA ILE A 224 41.93 -6.47 -3.16
C ILE A 224 40.43 -6.27 -3.42
N ARG A 225 39.94 -6.60 -4.62
CA ARG A 225 38.50 -6.50 -4.93
C ARG A 225 37.64 -7.43 -4.08
N GLU A 226 38.11 -8.65 -3.78
CA GLU A 226 37.42 -9.56 -2.86
C GLU A 226 37.43 -9.04 -1.42
N LEU A 227 38.52 -8.42 -0.96
CA LEU A 227 38.57 -7.75 0.35
C LEU A 227 37.57 -6.59 0.42
N GLU A 228 37.52 -5.74 -0.59
CA GLU A 228 36.55 -4.64 -0.69
C GLU A 228 35.10 -5.15 -0.73
N LYS A 229 34.85 -6.29 -1.40
CA LYS A 229 33.53 -6.93 -1.41
C LYS A 229 33.18 -7.45 -0.02
N GLY A 230 34.10 -8.17 0.64
CA GLY A 230 33.89 -8.68 2.00
C GLY A 230 33.62 -7.57 3.01
N ALA A 231 34.35 -6.44 2.93
CA ALA A 231 34.09 -5.28 3.78
C ALA A 231 32.72 -4.65 3.49
N ARG A 232 32.31 -4.54 2.21
CA ARG A 232 30.97 -4.07 1.85
C ARG A 232 29.86 -4.98 2.41
N ASP A 233 30.05 -6.30 2.34
CA ASP A 233 29.08 -7.25 2.89
C ASP A 233 29.05 -7.21 4.43
N ALA A 234 30.20 -7.02 5.09
CA ALA A 234 30.28 -6.81 6.54
C ALA A 234 29.58 -5.52 6.99
N LEU A 235 29.77 -4.41 6.26
CA LEU A 235 29.07 -3.15 6.51
C LEU A 235 27.55 -3.31 6.35
N ARG A 236 27.09 -3.95 5.27
CA ARG A 236 25.65 -4.24 5.10
C ARG A 236 25.10 -5.13 6.22
N GLY A 237 25.89 -6.11 6.67
CA GLY A 237 25.53 -6.96 7.81
C GLY A 237 25.36 -6.15 9.09
N LEU A 238 26.30 -5.25 9.37
CA LEU A 238 26.24 -4.32 10.50
C LEU A 238 25.01 -3.40 10.42
N ASP A 239 24.72 -2.83 9.25
CA ASP A 239 23.55 -1.98 9.02
C ASP A 239 22.25 -2.76 9.29
N THR A 240 22.17 -3.98 8.78
CA THR A 240 21.02 -4.88 8.93
C THR A 240 20.81 -5.23 10.41
N GLU A 241 21.86 -5.61 11.13
CA GLU A 241 21.80 -5.96 12.56
C GLU A 241 21.40 -4.75 13.41
N THR A 242 21.97 -3.59 13.12
CA THR A 242 21.66 -2.33 13.82
C THR A 242 20.20 -1.94 13.63
N ALA A 243 19.69 -1.98 12.39
CA ALA A 243 18.29 -1.72 12.10
C ALA A 243 17.35 -2.76 12.72
N ALA A 244 17.71 -4.05 12.68
CA ALA A 244 16.94 -5.12 13.31
C ALA A 244 16.83 -4.91 14.82
N TYR A 245 17.94 -4.56 15.49
CA TYR A 245 17.96 -4.25 16.91
C TYR A 245 17.09 -3.04 17.25
N ALA A 246 17.22 -1.95 16.48
CA ALA A 246 16.45 -0.72 16.68
C ALA A 246 14.94 -0.91 16.51
N THR A 247 14.54 -1.80 15.59
CA THR A 247 13.12 -2.06 15.29
C THR A 247 12.48 -3.10 16.22
N ARG A 248 13.28 -3.98 16.85
CA ARG A 248 12.80 -5.18 17.55
C ARG A 248 11.71 -4.89 18.60
N HIS A 249 12.02 -4.06 19.59
CA HIS A 249 11.08 -3.78 20.68
C HIS A 249 9.78 -3.15 20.19
N LEU A 250 9.88 -2.21 19.24
CA LEU A 250 8.72 -1.51 18.66
C LEU A 250 7.80 -2.48 17.89
N MET A 251 8.40 -3.42 17.17
CA MET A 251 7.66 -4.46 16.46
C MET A 251 7.02 -5.47 17.41
N ASP A 252 7.74 -5.88 18.47
CA ASP A 252 7.26 -6.88 19.42
C ASP A 252 6.03 -6.38 20.21
N ASP A 253 5.99 -5.10 20.56
CA ASP A 253 4.83 -4.45 21.19
C ASP A 253 3.58 -4.51 20.30
N LEU A 254 3.75 -4.37 18.98
CA LEU A 254 2.65 -4.44 18.03
C LEU A 254 2.22 -5.88 17.77
N ARG A 255 3.17 -6.82 17.63
CA ARG A 255 2.88 -8.26 17.49
C ARG A 255 2.11 -8.82 18.68
N SER A 256 2.46 -8.40 19.89
CA SER A 256 1.76 -8.82 21.10
C SER A 256 0.28 -8.38 21.09
N ARG A 257 0.01 -7.15 20.62
CA ARG A 257 -1.36 -6.63 20.49
C ARG A 257 -2.22 -7.39 19.48
N TYR A 258 -1.62 -7.86 18.38
CA TYR A 258 -2.32 -8.58 17.30
C TYR A 258 -2.00 -10.08 17.26
N HIS A 259 -1.65 -10.68 18.40
CA HIS A 259 -1.17 -12.07 18.49
C HIS A 259 -2.14 -13.13 17.95
N ASP A 260 -3.45 -12.84 17.94
CA ASP A 260 -4.51 -13.72 17.46
C ASP A 260 -4.91 -13.46 15.99
N ARG A 261 -4.15 -12.62 15.27
CA ARG A 261 -4.44 -12.19 13.89
C ARG A 261 -3.29 -12.56 12.96
N ALA A 262 -3.27 -13.80 12.47
CA ALA A 262 -2.20 -14.33 11.60
C ALA A 262 -1.89 -13.41 10.39
N GLU A 263 -2.91 -12.96 9.66
CA GLU A 263 -2.72 -12.09 8.48
C GLU A 263 -2.08 -10.74 8.83
N VAL A 264 -2.37 -10.20 10.02
CA VAL A 264 -1.73 -8.97 10.52
C VAL A 264 -0.28 -9.25 10.90
N LEU A 265 0.00 -10.37 11.57
CA LEU A 265 1.36 -10.76 11.93
C LEU A 265 2.25 -10.96 10.70
N ASP A 266 1.73 -11.58 9.64
CA ASP A 266 2.41 -11.75 8.36
C ASP A 266 2.76 -10.39 7.73
N TYR A 267 1.81 -9.45 7.74
CA TYR A 267 2.04 -8.08 7.29
C TYR A 267 3.11 -7.37 8.14
N LEU A 268 3.06 -7.49 9.46
CA LEU A 268 4.05 -6.88 10.35
C LEU A 268 5.45 -7.47 10.17
N GLU A 269 5.56 -8.77 9.91
CA GLU A 269 6.83 -9.39 9.57
C GLU A 269 7.38 -8.86 8.24
N ALA A 270 6.53 -8.79 7.21
CA ALA A 270 6.92 -8.23 5.91
C ALA A 270 7.32 -6.74 6.03
N LEU A 271 6.59 -5.97 6.83
CA LEU A 271 6.91 -4.57 7.14
C LEU A 271 8.29 -4.46 7.80
N GLN A 272 8.59 -5.27 8.82
CA GLN A 272 9.89 -5.22 9.49
C GLN A 272 11.03 -5.53 8.52
N LYS A 273 10.88 -6.58 7.69
CA LYS A 273 11.89 -6.93 6.68
C LYS A 273 12.14 -5.78 5.71
N ASP A 274 11.07 -5.14 5.24
CA ASP A 274 11.14 -4.01 4.33
C ASP A 274 11.80 -2.77 4.97
N VAL A 275 11.46 -2.47 6.23
CA VAL A 275 12.10 -1.39 7.01
C VAL A 275 13.61 -1.63 7.17
N ILE A 276 14.02 -2.85 7.52
CA ILE A 276 15.44 -3.21 7.67
C ILE A 276 16.18 -3.08 6.33
N ALA A 277 15.58 -3.60 5.25
CA ALA A 277 16.18 -3.53 3.91
C ALA A 277 16.35 -2.09 3.40
N HIS A 278 15.56 -1.15 3.92
CA HIS A 278 15.56 0.26 3.53
C HIS A 278 15.89 1.19 4.71
N ALA A 279 16.68 0.72 5.68
CA ALA A 279 17.04 1.51 6.85
C ALA A 279 17.73 2.85 6.48
N GLU A 280 18.46 2.89 5.37
CA GLU A 280 19.06 4.11 4.82
C GLU A 280 18.06 5.22 4.51
N ASP A 281 16.84 4.86 4.09
CA ASP A 281 15.80 5.84 3.79
C ASP A 281 15.30 6.53 5.07
N PHE A 282 15.27 5.78 6.19
CA PHE A 282 14.99 6.34 7.51
C PHE A 282 16.12 7.24 8.03
N ARG A 283 17.39 6.95 7.67
CA ARG A 283 18.55 7.78 8.02
C ARG A 283 18.54 9.13 7.31
N LYS A 284 18.32 9.14 5.98
CA LYS A 284 18.27 10.36 5.15
C LYS A 284 17.15 11.32 5.55
N GLY A 285 16.07 10.80 6.14
CA GLY A 285 14.97 11.62 6.67
C GLY A 285 15.37 12.58 7.79
N LYS A 286 16.54 12.40 8.42
CA LYS A 286 17.10 13.29 9.46
C LYS A 286 18.04 14.36 8.87
N GLU A 287 18.70 14.07 7.74
CA GLU A 287 19.63 14.99 7.04
C GLU A 287 18.91 16.06 6.22
N THR A 288 17.59 15.94 6.04
CA THR A 288 16.78 17.11 5.65
C THR A 288 16.64 18.01 6.88
N GLU A 289 17.73 18.72 7.24
CA GLU A 289 17.58 20.01 7.89
C GLU A 289 16.49 20.73 7.10
N ALA A 290 15.38 21.04 7.77
CA ALA A 290 14.33 21.83 7.17
C ALA A 290 15.00 23.03 6.50
N PRO A 291 14.87 23.21 5.17
CA PRO A 291 15.27 24.47 4.58
C PRO A 291 14.55 25.57 5.38
N PRO A 292 15.12 26.77 5.55
CA PRO A 292 14.53 27.84 6.36
C PRO A 292 13.10 28.24 5.90
N LEU A 293 12.64 27.71 4.76
CA LEU A 293 11.25 27.65 4.34
C LEU A 293 10.87 26.18 4.00
N PRO A 294 9.73 25.65 4.48
CA PRO A 294 9.24 24.36 4.03
C PRO A 294 8.92 24.44 2.54
N LEU A 295 9.82 23.93 1.69
CA LEU A 295 9.55 23.73 0.28
C LEU A 295 8.53 22.57 0.18
N PRO A 296 7.30 22.80 -0.32
CA PRO A 296 6.27 21.77 -0.38
C PRO A 296 6.71 20.49 -1.11
N GLN A 297 7.69 20.61 -2.02
CA GLN A 297 8.27 19.50 -2.79
C GLN A 297 9.02 18.47 -1.94
N LEU A 298 9.79 18.89 -0.92
CA LEU A 298 10.59 17.96 -0.10
C LEU A 298 9.71 17.23 0.92
N VAL A 299 8.71 17.91 1.48
CA VAL A 299 7.73 17.33 2.41
C VAL A 299 6.87 16.27 1.71
N ALA A 300 6.37 16.59 0.51
CA ALA A 300 5.59 15.64 -0.29
C ALA A 300 6.40 14.40 -0.71
N SER A 301 7.71 14.54 -0.95
CA SER A 301 8.60 13.41 -1.27
C SER A 301 8.80 12.46 -0.08
N ALA A 302 9.05 13.03 1.10
CA ALA A 302 9.24 12.25 2.33
C ALA A 302 7.94 11.54 2.77
N GLU A 303 6.78 12.19 2.65
CA GLU A 303 5.49 11.55 2.96
C GLU A 303 5.17 10.40 2.01
N ARG A 304 5.54 10.51 0.73
CA ARG A 304 5.39 9.43 -0.26
C ARG A 304 6.29 8.25 0.02
N MET A 305 7.52 8.49 0.48
CA MET A 305 8.47 7.42 0.83
C MET A 305 7.88 6.48 1.90
N PHE A 306 7.18 7.03 2.90
CA PHE A 306 6.55 6.24 3.97
C PHE A 306 5.10 5.82 3.65
N ALA A 307 4.53 6.24 2.52
CA ALA A 307 3.17 5.87 2.10
C ALA A 307 3.00 4.34 1.97
N ARG A 308 4.08 3.63 1.58
CA ARG A 308 4.07 2.16 1.48
C ARG A 308 3.81 1.43 2.80
N TYR A 309 3.96 2.11 3.94
CA TYR A 309 3.65 1.53 5.26
C TYR A 309 2.24 1.90 5.76
N GLN A 310 1.49 2.73 5.03
CA GLN A 310 0.15 3.13 5.46
C GLN A 310 -0.84 1.98 5.31
N VAL A 311 -1.82 1.97 6.21
CA VAL A 311 -2.99 1.08 6.13
C VAL A 311 -4.16 1.87 5.53
N ASN A 312 -4.66 1.43 4.39
CA ASN A 312 -5.83 2.03 3.74
C ASN A 312 -7.11 1.40 4.27
N VAL A 313 -7.75 2.04 5.24
CA VAL A 313 -9.06 1.60 5.75
C VAL A 313 -10.13 1.90 4.70
N LEU A 314 -10.66 0.85 4.10
CA LEU A 314 -11.61 0.94 3.00
C LEU A 314 -13.06 0.93 3.49
N VAL A 315 -13.34 0.12 4.51
CA VAL A 315 -14.63 0.07 5.20
C VAL A 315 -14.37 0.01 6.70
N ASP A 316 -14.94 0.95 7.43
CA ASP A 316 -14.96 1.00 8.90
C ASP A 316 -16.40 0.81 9.38
N ASN A 317 -16.63 -0.27 10.12
CA ASN A 317 -17.91 -0.64 10.69
C ASN A 317 -17.97 -0.44 12.21
N GLY A 318 -16.95 0.18 12.82
CA GLY A 318 -16.83 0.31 14.28
C GLY A 318 -17.95 1.14 14.94
N SER A 319 -18.65 1.98 14.17
CA SER A 319 -19.80 2.76 14.66
C SER A 319 -21.16 2.10 14.42
N LEU A 320 -21.20 0.98 13.70
CA LEU A 320 -22.44 0.27 13.39
C LEU A 320 -22.95 -0.53 14.59
N LYS A 321 -24.27 -0.65 14.69
CA LYS A 321 -24.96 -1.47 15.71
C LYS A 321 -25.50 -2.79 15.16
N GLY A 322 -25.42 -2.97 13.84
CA GLY A 322 -25.82 -4.18 13.13
C GLY A 322 -25.34 -4.15 11.68
N ALA A 323 -25.95 -4.95 10.82
CA ALA A 323 -25.57 -5.01 9.41
C ALA A 323 -25.84 -3.67 8.68
N PRO A 324 -25.02 -3.30 7.67
CA PRO A 324 -25.21 -2.06 6.93
C PRO A 324 -26.40 -2.15 5.96
N VAL A 325 -27.13 -1.04 5.79
CA VAL A 325 -28.14 -0.87 4.73
C VAL A 325 -27.70 0.32 3.87
N ILE A 326 -27.16 0.03 2.70
CA ILE A 326 -26.62 1.03 1.79
C ILE A 326 -27.61 1.28 0.66
N VAL A 327 -27.96 2.56 0.44
CA VAL A 327 -28.71 3.00 -0.73
C VAL A 327 -27.75 3.67 -1.69
N GLU A 328 -27.58 3.13 -2.89
CA GLU A 328 -26.78 3.76 -3.95
C GLU A 328 -27.72 4.31 -5.01
N SER A 329 -28.09 5.59 -4.86
CA SER A 329 -29.04 6.28 -5.74
C SER A 329 -28.46 6.54 -7.14
N ASN A 330 -27.14 6.56 -7.30
CA ASN A 330 -26.47 6.76 -8.58
C ASN A 330 -25.51 5.57 -8.85
N PRO A 331 -26.04 4.39 -9.22
CA PRO A 331 -25.30 3.14 -9.35
C PRO A 331 -24.44 3.08 -10.62
N THR A 332 -23.53 4.05 -10.77
CA THR A 332 -22.47 4.01 -11.78
C THR A 332 -21.49 2.88 -11.48
N TYR A 333 -20.70 2.47 -12.48
CA TYR A 333 -19.65 1.46 -12.31
C TYR A 333 -18.78 1.75 -11.07
N HIS A 334 -18.16 2.93 -11.01
CA HIS A 334 -17.28 3.31 -9.90
C HIS A 334 -17.99 3.45 -8.56
N ASN A 335 -19.24 3.91 -8.53
CA ASN A 335 -19.98 4.00 -7.28
C ASN A 335 -20.34 2.60 -6.74
N LEU A 336 -20.57 1.62 -7.61
CA LEU A 336 -20.82 0.23 -7.20
C LEU A 336 -19.53 -0.48 -6.79
N THR A 337 -18.52 -0.48 -7.66
CA THR A 337 -17.32 -1.30 -7.50
C THR A 337 -16.22 -0.63 -6.70
N GLY A 338 -16.23 0.69 -6.56
CA GLY A 338 -15.09 1.47 -6.10
C GLY A 338 -14.22 1.93 -7.27
N ARG A 339 -13.17 2.68 -6.95
CA ARG A 339 -12.25 3.27 -7.93
C ARG A 339 -10.83 3.30 -7.39
N ILE A 340 -9.87 3.32 -8.31
CA ILE A 340 -8.47 3.62 -8.02
C ILE A 340 -8.25 5.07 -8.43
N GLU A 341 -7.87 5.90 -7.47
CA GLU A 341 -7.53 7.29 -7.75
C GLU A 341 -6.09 7.39 -8.25
N HIS A 342 -5.85 8.43 -9.03
CA HIS A 342 -4.53 8.77 -9.58
C HIS A 342 -4.23 10.21 -9.23
N GLN A 343 -2.99 10.48 -8.86
CA GLN A 343 -2.53 11.83 -8.59
C GLN A 343 -1.46 12.18 -9.61
N ALA A 344 -1.68 13.29 -10.31
CA ALA A 344 -0.68 13.86 -11.20
C ALA A 344 0.25 14.76 -10.37
N THR A 345 1.55 14.54 -10.45
CA THR A 345 2.56 15.45 -9.89
C THR A 345 3.66 15.62 -10.91
N TRP A 346 3.88 16.86 -11.34
CA TRP A 346 4.90 17.22 -12.34
C TRP A 346 4.80 16.44 -13.67
N GLY A 347 3.59 16.15 -14.12
CA GLY A 347 3.36 15.43 -15.38
C GLY A 347 3.47 13.90 -15.28
N GLU A 348 3.92 13.37 -14.14
CA GLU A 348 3.86 11.94 -13.83
C GLU A 348 2.56 11.63 -13.09
N VAL A 349 1.91 10.55 -13.49
CA VAL A 349 0.70 10.03 -12.84
C VAL A 349 1.12 8.87 -11.96
N PHE A 350 0.82 8.95 -10.67
CA PHE A 350 1.09 7.88 -9.71
C PHE A 350 -0.19 7.40 -9.05
N THR A 351 -0.16 6.14 -8.63
CA THR A 351 -1.19 5.51 -7.82
C THR A 351 -0.54 4.50 -6.87
N ASP A 352 -1.17 4.29 -5.72
CA ASP A 352 -0.77 3.31 -4.72
C ASP A 352 -2.01 2.72 -4.02
N HIS A 353 -1.79 1.78 -3.10
CA HIS A 353 -2.88 1.09 -2.41
C HIS A 353 -3.72 2.01 -1.51
N THR A 354 -3.22 3.18 -1.12
CA THR A 354 -3.97 4.19 -0.34
C THR A 354 -4.97 4.97 -1.17
N MET A 355 -4.81 4.93 -2.50
CA MET A 355 -5.68 5.59 -3.47
C MET A 355 -6.88 4.73 -3.90
N ILE A 356 -7.01 3.51 -3.36
CA ILE A 356 -8.19 2.67 -3.56
C ILE A 356 -9.35 3.25 -2.73
N LYS A 357 -10.50 3.50 -3.36
CA LYS A 357 -11.72 3.98 -2.72
C LYS A 357 -12.83 2.93 -2.76
N PRO A 358 -13.57 2.75 -1.64
CA PRO A 358 -14.68 1.81 -1.59
C PRO A 358 -15.81 2.20 -2.55
N GLY A 359 -16.54 1.19 -2.98
CA GLY A 359 -17.83 1.31 -3.65
C GLY A 359 -18.98 0.93 -2.71
N ALA A 360 -20.20 1.00 -3.22
CA ALA A 360 -21.40 0.58 -2.50
C ALA A 360 -21.37 -0.93 -2.18
N LEU A 361 -20.80 -1.77 -3.07
CA LEU A 361 -20.64 -3.20 -2.80
C LEU A 361 -19.69 -3.49 -1.64
N HIS A 362 -18.61 -2.70 -1.51
CA HIS A 362 -17.70 -2.79 -0.37
C HIS A 362 -18.43 -2.44 0.94
N ARG A 363 -19.12 -1.29 0.96
CA ARG A 363 -19.82 -0.77 2.15
C ARG A 363 -21.04 -1.61 2.57
N ALA A 364 -21.68 -2.30 1.63
CA ALA A 364 -22.84 -3.13 1.89
C ALA A 364 -22.49 -4.57 2.28
N ASN A 365 -21.19 -4.93 2.31
CA ASN A 365 -20.77 -6.28 2.61
C ASN A 365 -21.24 -6.71 4.01
N GLY A 366 -21.79 -7.91 4.13
CA GLY A 366 -22.42 -8.39 5.36
C GLY A 366 -23.79 -7.77 5.69
N GLY A 367 -24.37 -6.97 4.78
CA GLY A 367 -25.69 -6.38 4.93
C GLY A 367 -26.46 -6.29 3.60
N TYR A 368 -27.07 -5.14 3.33
CA TYR A 368 -27.98 -4.95 2.21
C TYR A 368 -27.57 -3.77 1.32
N LEU A 369 -27.70 -3.95 0.01
CA LEU A 369 -27.54 -2.91 -0.99
C LEU A 369 -28.87 -2.68 -1.73
N ILE A 370 -29.40 -1.47 -1.65
CA ILE A 370 -30.59 -1.04 -2.37
C ILE A 370 -30.14 -0.18 -3.55
N ILE A 371 -30.48 -0.60 -4.76
CA ILE A 371 -30.14 0.09 -6.00
C ILE A 371 -31.38 0.38 -6.85
N PRO A 372 -31.52 1.60 -7.39
CA PRO A 372 -32.50 1.89 -8.43
C PRO A 372 -32.18 1.10 -9.71
N ALA A 373 -33.03 0.14 -10.06
CA ALA A 373 -32.75 -0.81 -11.13
C ALA A 373 -32.63 -0.14 -12.51
N ARG A 374 -33.47 0.88 -12.79
CA ARG A 374 -33.43 1.60 -14.06
C ARG A 374 -32.10 2.32 -14.26
N GLU A 375 -31.64 3.01 -13.23
CA GLU A 375 -30.38 3.76 -13.22
C GLU A 375 -29.17 2.82 -13.36
N CYS A 376 -29.22 1.64 -12.72
CA CYS A 376 -28.17 0.62 -12.85
C CYS A 376 -28.09 0.05 -14.29
N LEU A 377 -29.25 -0.18 -14.92
CA LEU A 377 -29.32 -0.68 -16.30
C LEU A 377 -28.92 0.36 -17.35
N LEU A 378 -29.19 1.64 -17.08
CA LEU A 378 -28.81 2.75 -17.97
C LEU A 378 -27.36 3.19 -17.79
N SER A 379 -26.75 2.91 -16.65
CA SER A 379 -25.35 3.24 -16.38
C SER A 379 -24.42 2.28 -17.12
N PRO A 380 -23.53 2.77 -18.00
CA PRO A 380 -22.58 1.93 -18.72
C PRO A 380 -21.78 1.03 -17.78
N PHE A 381 -21.66 -0.26 -18.13
CA PHE A 381 -20.92 -1.31 -17.42
C PHE A 381 -21.38 -1.63 -15.98
N ALA A 382 -22.25 -0.84 -15.37
CA ALA A 382 -22.68 -1.03 -13.98
C ALA A 382 -23.41 -2.37 -13.77
N TRP A 383 -24.38 -2.69 -14.63
CA TRP A 383 -25.10 -3.95 -14.56
C TRP A 383 -24.19 -5.17 -14.75
N GLU A 384 -23.21 -5.06 -15.65
CA GLU A 384 -22.28 -6.14 -15.93
C GLU A 384 -21.29 -6.35 -14.79
N ALA A 385 -20.78 -5.27 -14.20
CA ALA A 385 -19.96 -5.32 -13.02
C ALA A 385 -20.70 -5.93 -11.83
N LEU A 386 -21.95 -5.55 -11.61
CA LEU A 386 -22.79 -6.10 -10.54
C LEU A 386 -23.01 -7.61 -10.73
N LYS A 387 -23.37 -8.05 -11.95
CA LYS A 387 -23.54 -9.48 -12.23
C LYS A 387 -22.24 -10.27 -12.01
N ARG A 388 -21.10 -9.77 -12.49
CA ARG A 388 -19.79 -10.42 -12.28
C ARG A 388 -19.47 -10.51 -10.79
N ALA A 389 -19.61 -9.41 -10.05
CA ALA A 389 -19.35 -9.38 -8.61
C ALA A 389 -20.20 -10.40 -7.84
N LEU A 390 -21.50 -10.48 -8.15
CA LEU A 390 -22.41 -11.43 -7.50
C LEU A 390 -22.16 -12.89 -7.92
N LYS A 391 -21.81 -13.14 -9.18
CA LYS A 391 -21.58 -14.49 -9.72
C LYS A 391 -20.24 -15.07 -9.25
N ASP A 392 -19.19 -14.27 -9.33
CA ASP A 392 -17.82 -14.69 -9.00
C ASP A 392 -17.53 -14.56 -7.50
N ARG A 393 -18.42 -13.89 -6.75
CA ARG A 393 -18.24 -13.54 -5.32
C ARG A 393 -16.93 -12.80 -5.06
N ALA A 394 -16.52 -12.01 -6.05
CA ALA A 394 -15.26 -11.29 -6.05
C ALA A 394 -15.49 -9.92 -6.67
N LEU A 395 -15.04 -8.87 -5.99
CA LEU A 395 -15.12 -7.52 -6.51
C LEU A 395 -13.80 -7.16 -7.20
N ARG A 396 -13.89 -6.70 -8.44
CA ARG A 396 -12.74 -6.26 -9.24
C ARG A 396 -12.95 -4.81 -9.63
N ILE A 397 -12.00 -3.96 -9.25
CA ILE A 397 -11.94 -2.58 -9.72
C ILE A 397 -11.13 -2.59 -11.01
N GLU A 398 -11.81 -2.34 -12.13
CA GLU A 398 -11.23 -2.26 -13.46
C GLU A 398 -11.23 -0.79 -13.90
N GLU A 399 -10.18 -0.37 -14.59
CA GLU A 399 -10.17 0.96 -15.20
C GLU A 399 -10.86 0.90 -16.57
N LEU A 400 -12.00 1.58 -16.67
CA LEU A 400 -12.81 1.59 -17.88
C LEU A 400 -12.05 2.17 -19.09
N GLY A 401 -11.10 3.09 -18.87
CA GLY A 401 -10.23 3.62 -19.93
C GLY A 401 -9.37 2.55 -20.61
N ALA A 402 -8.85 1.59 -19.83
CA ALA A 402 -8.06 0.47 -20.35
C ALA A 402 -8.92 -0.54 -21.14
N GLN A 403 -10.21 -0.68 -20.81
CA GLN A 403 -11.14 -1.55 -21.55
C GLN A 403 -11.66 -0.94 -22.85
N LEU A 404 -11.76 0.38 -22.92
CA LEU A 404 -12.23 1.11 -24.10
C LEU A 404 -11.11 1.48 -25.08
N SER A 405 -9.86 1.10 -24.79
CA SER A 405 -8.67 1.52 -25.55
C SER A 405 -8.60 3.03 -25.76
N LEU A 406 -9.05 3.79 -24.75
CA LEU A 406 -8.92 5.24 -24.68
C LEU A 406 -7.84 5.55 -23.64
N ILE A 407 -6.61 5.14 -23.98
CA ILE A 407 -5.27 5.62 -23.58
C ILE A 407 -4.25 4.61 -24.11
#